data_AF-A4S8P9-F1
#
_entry.id   AF-A4S8P9-F1
#
_cell.length_a   1.000
_cell.length_b   1.000
_cell.length_c   1.000
_cell.angle_alpha   90.00
_cell.angle_beta   90.00
_cell.angle_gamma   90.00
#
_symmetry.space_group_name_H-M   'P 1'
#
loop_
_entity.id
_entity.type
_entity.pdbx_description
1 polymer ?
#
loop_
_entity_poly.entity_id
_entity_poly.type
_entity_poly.pdbx_seq_one_letter_code
_entity_poly.pdbx_strand_id
1 'polypeptide(L)'
;ARRHLESRSGEKVGEDELGNAYYENKSYQQGRSRWVVPKNLDDYSAANIPREWHGWLHHINDEPGLPNATTPIYEDASPYFVAGKSNAGTYLPKGHFLRQRPSDAGVTRSWAKYQPWSPP
;
A
#
# COMPACT_ATOMS: atom_id res chain seq x y z
N ALA A 1 -12.75 -12.88 -13.13
CA ALA A 1 -12.82 -11.87 -12.05
C ALA A 1 -14.05 -10.95 -12.18
N ARG A 2 -14.22 -10.19 -13.27
CA ARG A 2 -15.35 -9.25 -13.50
C ARG A 2 -16.74 -9.82 -13.16
N ARG A 3 -17.05 -11.02 -13.69
CA ARG A 3 -18.36 -11.68 -13.53
C ARG A 3 -18.84 -11.93 -12.09
N HIS A 4 -17.91 -12.04 -11.13
CA HIS A 4 -18.24 -12.34 -9.72
C HIS A 4 -18.53 -11.09 -8.88
N LEU A 5 -18.07 -9.92 -9.33
CA LEU A 5 -18.35 -8.63 -8.68
C LEU A 5 -19.72 -8.10 -9.13
N GLU A 6 -20.10 -8.33 -10.38
CA GLU A 6 -21.39 -7.94 -10.96
C GLU A 6 -22.59 -8.71 -10.37
N SER A 7 -22.37 -9.96 -9.91
CA SER A 7 -23.44 -10.79 -9.34
C SER A 7 -23.66 -10.58 -7.84
N ARG A 8 -22.81 -9.78 -7.18
CA ARG A 8 -22.95 -9.47 -5.76
C ARG A 8 -23.84 -8.26 -5.59
N SER A 9 -24.81 -8.37 -4.69
CA SER A 9 -25.65 -7.25 -4.29
C SER A 9 -25.18 -6.76 -2.92
N GLY A 10 -24.93 -5.46 -2.78
CA GLY A 10 -24.51 -4.83 -1.53
C GLY A 10 -24.67 -3.32 -1.61
N GLU A 11 -24.66 -2.68 -0.45
CA GLU A 11 -24.74 -1.23 -0.31
C GLU A 11 -23.37 -0.61 -0.61
N LYS A 12 -23.31 0.46 -1.41
CA LYS A 12 -22.08 1.21 -1.66
C LYS A 12 -21.80 2.07 -0.43
N VAL A 13 -20.73 1.75 0.29
CA VAL A 13 -20.33 2.45 1.52
C VAL A 13 -19.51 3.70 1.21
N GLY A 14 -18.66 3.64 0.18
CA GLY A 14 -17.87 4.80 -0.24
C GLY A 14 -16.93 4.49 -1.40
N GLU A 15 -16.09 5.47 -1.70
CA GLU A 15 -15.08 5.43 -2.77
C GLU A 15 -13.80 6.12 -2.28
N ASP A 16 -12.64 5.57 -2.62
CA ASP A 16 -11.35 6.17 -2.29
C ASP A 16 -10.82 7.11 -3.39
N GLU A 17 -9.69 7.77 -3.10
CA GLU A 17 -9.02 8.69 -4.04
C GLU A 17 -8.56 8.02 -5.35
N LEU A 18 -8.35 6.70 -5.34
CA LEU A 18 -7.96 5.92 -6.51
C LEU A 18 -9.20 5.46 -7.32
N GLY A 19 -10.40 5.73 -6.83
CA GLY A 19 -11.69 5.36 -7.41
C GLY A 19 -12.09 3.91 -7.17
N ASN A 20 -11.51 3.24 -6.17
CA ASN A 20 -12.00 1.93 -5.75
C ASN A 20 -13.28 2.13 -4.94
N ALA A 21 -14.32 1.38 -5.28
CA ALA A 21 -15.61 1.44 -4.60
C ALA A 21 -15.74 0.32 -3.57
N TYR A 22 -16.19 0.66 -2.37
CA TYR A 22 -16.32 -0.25 -1.23
C TYR A 22 -17.79 -0.58 -0.97
N TYR A 23 -18.06 -1.85 -0.68
CA TYR A 23 -19.42 -2.37 -0.53
C TYR A 23 -19.57 -3.25 0.71
N GLU A 24 -20.74 -3.19 1.33
CA GLU A 24 -21.12 -4.05 2.46
C GLU A 24 -22.47 -4.73 2.23
N ASN A 25 -22.56 -5.99 2.65
CA ASN A 25 -23.81 -6.72 2.81
C ASN A 25 -23.76 -7.62 4.05
N LYS A 26 -24.49 -7.24 5.09
CA LYS A 26 -24.56 -7.97 6.39
C LYS A 26 -25.31 -9.29 6.31
N SER A 27 -26.09 -9.52 5.24
CA SER A 27 -26.80 -10.78 4.99
C SER A 27 -25.86 -11.86 4.44
N TYR A 28 -24.68 -11.48 3.94
CA TYR A 28 -23.68 -12.44 3.49
C TYR A 28 -22.91 -13.04 4.67
N GLN A 29 -22.29 -14.19 4.42
CA GLN A 29 -21.44 -14.86 5.39
C GLN A 29 -20.35 -13.91 5.92
N GLN A 30 -20.10 -13.98 7.23
CA GLN A 30 -19.00 -13.26 7.90
C GLN A 30 -17.67 -13.50 7.18
N GLY A 31 -16.91 -12.43 6.94
CA GLY A 31 -15.68 -12.44 6.15
C GLY A 31 -15.88 -12.29 4.63
N ARG A 32 -17.13 -12.37 4.14
CA ARG A 32 -17.50 -12.06 2.74
C ARG A 32 -18.52 -10.91 2.63
N SER A 33 -18.92 -10.36 3.76
CA SER A 33 -19.86 -9.24 3.88
C SER A 33 -19.29 -7.93 3.35
N ARG A 34 -17.96 -7.73 3.38
CA ARG A 34 -17.29 -6.52 2.87
C ARG A 34 -16.43 -6.88 1.65
N TRP A 35 -16.46 -6.05 0.62
CA TRP A 35 -15.57 -6.20 -0.55
C TRP A 35 -15.29 -4.87 -1.24
N VAL A 36 -14.24 -4.87 -2.06
CA VAL A 36 -13.84 -3.74 -2.88
C VAL A 36 -14.01 -4.08 -4.37
N VAL A 37 -14.48 -3.12 -5.15
CA VAL A 37 -14.51 -3.15 -6.61
C VAL A 37 -13.50 -2.11 -7.10
N PRO A 38 -12.34 -2.52 -7.62
CA PRO A 38 -11.34 -1.58 -8.08
C PRO A 38 -11.77 -0.90 -9.39
N LYS A 39 -11.35 0.35 -9.58
CA LYS A 39 -11.63 1.12 -10.80
C LYS A 39 -11.09 0.42 -12.06
N ASN A 40 -9.88 -0.13 -11.95
CA ASN A 40 -9.23 -0.85 -13.03
C ASN A 40 -8.94 -2.29 -12.59
N LEU A 41 -9.73 -3.25 -13.09
CA LEU A 41 -9.55 -4.66 -12.78
C LEU A 41 -8.30 -5.29 -13.38
N ASP A 42 -7.80 -4.74 -14.49
CA ASP A 42 -6.68 -5.32 -15.24
C ASP A 42 -5.33 -4.94 -14.63
N ASP A 43 -5.29 -3.89 -13.80
CA ASP A 43 -4.09 -3.38 -13.10
C ASP A 43 -4.29 -3.31 -11.57
N TYR A 44 -5.17 -4.16 -11.05
CA TYR A 44 -5.48 -4.17 -9.63
C TYR A 44 -4.45 -4.97 -8.82
N SER A 45 -3.98 -4.37 -7.73
CA SER A 45 -3.24 -5.06 -6.67
C SER A 45 -3.91 -4.82 -5.32
N ALA A 46 -3.95 -5.85 -4.46
CA ALA A 46 -4.52 -5.74 -3.12
C ALA A 46 -3.78 -4.70 -2.24
N ALA A 47 -2.50 -4.43 -2.55
CA ALA A 47 -1.71 -3.42 -1.85
C ALA A 47 -2.11 -1.98 -2.19
N ASN A 48 -2.91 -1.76 -3.23
CA ASN A 48 -3.36 -0.42 -3.64
C ASN A 48 -4.52 0.11 -2.77
N ILE A 49 -5.03 -0.68 -1.82
CA ILE A 49 -6.08 -0.22 -0.90
C ILE A 49 -5.44 0.74 0.12
N PRO A 50 -5.92 1.99 0.24
CA PRO A 50 -5.38 2.95 1.20
C PRO A 50 -5.63 2.52 2.65
N ARG A 51 -4.79 3.01 3.57
CA ARG A 51 -4.84 2.69 5.01
C ARG A 51 -6.22 2.90 5.64
N GLU A 52 -6.95 3.90 5.16
CA GLU A 52 -8.25 4.33 5.68
C GLU A 52 -9.35 3.31 5.41
N TRP A 53 -9.23 2.57 4.30
CA TRP A 53 -10.16 1.53 3.90
C TRP A 53 -9.66 0.13 4.25
N HIS A 54 -8.35 -0.06 4.40
CA HIS A 54 -7.74 -1.34 4.73
C HIS A 54 -8.26 -1.89 6.08
N GLY A 55 -8.34 -1.04 7.12
CA GLY A 55 -8.86 -1.46 8.43
C GLY A 55 -10.30 -1.99 8.36
N TRP A 56 -11.16 -1.26 7.66
CA TRP A 56 -12.58 -1.59 7.56
C TRP A 56 -12.82 -2.85 6.73
N LEU A 57 -12.12 -2.98 5.60
CA LEU A 57 -12.21 -4.15 4.73
C LEU A 57 -11.75 -5.44 5.45
N HIS A 58 -10.70 -5.34 6.28
CA HIS A 58 -10.18 -6.46 7.06
C HIS A 58 -10.87 -6.68 8.41
N HIS A 59 -12.01 -6.02 8.65
CA HIS A 59 -12.80 -6.15 9.89
C HIS A 59 -11.98 -5.82 11.16
N ILE A 60 -10.98 -4.94 11.03
CA ILE A 60 -10.20 -4.43 12.17
C ILE A 60 -11.00 -3.33 12.89
N ASN A 61 -11.71 -2.51 12.13
CA ASN A 61 -12.61 -1.48 12.63
C ASN A 61 -13.93 -1.50 11.83
N ASP A 62 -14.95 -0.87 12.40
CA ASP A 62 -16.28 -0.73 11.79
C ASP A 62 -16.48 0.65 11.14
N GLU A 63 -15.50 1.54 11.18
CA GLU A 63 -15.55 2.88 10.60
C GLU A 63 -14.98 2.89 9.17
N PRO A 64 -15.83 2.96 8.12
CA PRO A 64 -15.36 3.00 6.74
C PRO A 64 -14.72 4.34 6.39
N GLY A 65 -13.52 4.33 5.79
CA GLY A 65 -12.87 5.56 5.33
C GLY A 65 -12.39 6.48 6.45
N LEU A 66 -12.37 6.00 7.70
CA LEU A 66 -11.83 6.72 8.86
C LEU A 66 -12.28 8.20 9.01
N PRO A 67 -13.58 8.53 8.93
CA PRO A 67 -14.06 9.92 8.98
C PRO A 67 -13.73 10.62 10.30
N ASN A 68 -13.57 9.86 11.39
CA ASN A 68 -13.26 10.37 12.73
C ASN A 68 -11.79 10.15 13.13
N ALA A 69 -10.92 9.70 12.20
CA ALA A 69 -9.56 9.41 12.57
C ALA A 69 -8.80 10.68 12.97
N THR A 70 -8.09 10.57 14.09
CA THR A 70 -7.11 11.58 14.49
C THR A 70 -6.00 11.62 13.44
N THR A 71 -5.57 12.82 13.07
CA THR A 71 -4.45 12.98 12.16
C THR A 71 -3.22 12.26 12.71
N PRO A 72 -2.48 11.51 11.89
CA PRO A 72 -1.29 10.82 12.36
C PRO A 72 -0.26 11.86 12.85
N ILE A 73 0.46 11.52 13.91
CA ILE A 73 1.50 12.38 14.53
C ILE A 73 2.62 12.70 13.52
N TYR A 74 2.77 11.86 12.50
CA TYR A 74 3.72 12.05 11.40
C TYR A 74 2.96 12.04 10.08
N GLU A 75 3.15 13.09 9.28
CA GLU A 75 2.68 13.13 7.91
C GLU A 75 3.58 12.22 7.06
N ASP A 76 3.01 11.13 6.56
CA ASP A 76 3.73 10.25 5.64
C ASP A 76 3.67 10.86 4.24
N ALA A 77 4.74 11.58 3.86
CA ALA A 77 4.95 12.05 2.50
C ALA A 77 5.40 10.93 1.54
N SER A 78 5.41 9.65 1.98
CA SER A 78 5.71 8.55 1.10
C SER A 78 4.70 8.53 -0.05
N PRO A 79 5.16 8.48 -1.32
CA PRO A 79 4.26 8.29 -2.43
C PRO A 79 3.49 6.99 -2.23
N TYR A 80 2.21 6.98 -2.61
CA TYR A 80 1.40 5.76 -2.65
C TYR A 80 2.19 4.68 -3.40
N PHE A 81 2.55 3.61 -2.69
CA PHE A 81 3.30 2.51 -3.26
C PHE A 81 2.38 1.73 -4.20
N VAL A 82 2.54 1.96 -5.51
CA VAL A 82 1.91 1.11 -6.52
C VAL A 82 2.73 -0.17 -6.62
N ALA A 83 2.19 -1.26 -6.08
CA ALA A 83 2.88 -2.54 -6.12
C ALA A 83 2.93 -3.08 -7.55
N GLY A 84 4.15 -3.23 -8.07
CA GLY A 84 4.45 -4.09 -9.21
C GLY A 84 4.24 -3.44 -10.57
N LYS A 85 5.36 -3.27 -11.28
CA LYS A 85 5.51 -3.38 -12.75
C LYS A 85 6.96 -3.26 -13.20
N SER A 86 7.83 -2.60 -12.42
CA SER A 86 9.26 -2.53 -12.68
C SER A 86 10.10 -2.53 -11.40
N ASN A 87 11.35 -3.01 -11.49
CA ASN A 87 12.34 -2.96 -10.40
C ASN A 87 12.80 -1.53 -10.05
N ALA A 88 12.43 -0.53 -10.86
CA ALA A 88 12.90 0.85 -10.70
C ALA A 88 12.41 1.50 -9.39
N GLY A 89 11.29 1.04 -8.83
CA GLY A 89 10.73 1.50 -7.56
C GLY A 89 10.95 0.55 -6.39
N THR A 90 11.70 -0.54 -6.56
CA THR A 90 11.92 -1.51 -5.47
C THR A 90 12.83 -0.93 -4.41
N TYR A 91 12.42 -1.00 -3.14
CA TYR A 91 13.28 -0.61 -2.03
C TYR A 91 14.53 -1.48 -1.97
N LEU A 92 15.70 -0.84 -2.02
CA LEU A 92 16.99 -1.50 -1.84
C LEU A 92 17.62 -1.04 -0.51
N PRO A 93 18.07 -1.97 0.36
CA PRO A 93 18.68 -1.59 1.62
C PRO A 93 20.01 -0.86 1.41
N LYS A 94 20.48 -0.15 2.44
CA LYS A 94 21.58 0.82 2.30
C LYS A 94 22.92 0.23 1.83
N GLY A 95 23.15 -1.06 2.07
CA GLY A 95 24.34 -1.80 1.63
C GLY A 95 24.11 -2.67 0.39
N HIS A 96 22.94 -2.58 -0.24
CA HIS A 96 22.65 -3.37 -1.43
C HIS A 96 23.46 -2.89 -2.62
N PHE A 97 24.12 -3.81 -3.31
CA PHE A 97 25.03 -3.54 -4.42
C PHE A 97 24.37 -2.80 -5.62
N LEU A 98 23.09 -3.06 -5.91
CA LEU A 98 22.36 -2.36 -6.99
C LEU A 98 21.84 -0.96 -6.60
N ARG A 99 22.02 -0.52 -5.35
CA ARG A 99 21.48 0.76 -4.90
C ARG A 99 22.34 1.91 -5.43
N GLN A 100 21.88 2.57 -6.49
CA GLN A 100 22.53 3.74 -7.07
C GLN A 100 22.38 4.95 -6.13
N ARG A 101 23.47 5.68 -5.88
CA ARG A 101 23.49 6.91 -5.07
C ARG A 101 23.79 8.11 -5.97
N PRO A 102 23.11 9.27 -5.79
CA PRO A 102 23.50 10.50 -6.47
C PRO A 102 24.88 10.94 -5.99
N SER A 103 25.78 11.19 -6.94
CA SER A 103 27.13 11.78 -6.84
C SER A 103 28.16 11.06 -5.95
N ASP A 104 29.19 10.53 -6.62
CA ASP A 104 30.53 10.21 -6.15
C ASP A 104 30.71 9.05 -5.14
N ALA A 105 31.50 8.07 -5.58
CA ALA A 105 31.84 6.81 -4.94
C ALA A 105 30.71 5.77 -4.92
N GLY A 106 30.77 4.83 -5.87
CA GLY A 106 30.01 3.58 -5.93
C GLY A 106 30.31 2.61 -4.79
N VAL A 107 30.46 3.10 -3.56
CA VAL A 107 30.65 2.30 -2.36
C VAL A 107 29.30 2.23 -1.65
N THR A 108 28.73 1.03 -1.62
CA THR A 108 27.57 0.69 -0.77
C THR A 108 27.86 1.14 0.67
N ARG A 109 26.82 1.52 1.45
CA ARG A 109 27.03 1.94 2.85
C ARG A 109 27.85 0.88 3.59
N SER A 110 28.98 1.27 4.17
CA SER A 110 29.74 0.43 5.09
C SER A 110 29.18 0.60 6.51
N TRP A 111 29.13 -0.49 7.26
CA TRP A 111 28.82 -0.49 8.70
C TRP A 111 30.08 -0.68 9.54
N ALA A 112 31.24 -0.35 8.98
CA ALA A 112 32.51 -0.37 9.70
C ALA A 112 32.38 0.55 10.92
N LYS A 113 32.63 0.00 12.10
CA LYS A 113 32.61 0.75 13.37
C LYS A 113 33.92 1.47 13.67
N TYR A 114 34.92 1.24 12.83
CA TYR A 114 36.26 1.78 12.93
C TYR A 114 36.68 2.35 11.57
N GLN A 115 37.61 3.29 11.59
CA GLN A 115 38.30 3.75 10.40
C GLN A 115 39.65 3.02 10.32
N PRO A 116 39.95 2.30 9.22
CA PRO A 116 41.26 1.71 9.05
C PRO A 116 42.30 2.82 8.85
N TRP A 117 43.52 2.58 9.31
CA TRP A 117 44.64 3.46 8.97
C TRP A 117 44.95 3.34 7.47
N SER A 118 45.13 4.47 6.79
CA SER A 118 45.56 4.52 5.38
C SER A 118 47.02 4.98 5.33
N PRO A 119 47.92 4.21 4.71
CA PRO A 119 49.29 4.64 4.51
C PRO A 119 49.37 5.87 3.60
N PRO A 120 50.42 6.70 3.75
CA PRO A 120 50.72 7.79 2.84
C PRO A 120 51.20 7.30 1.46
#